data_AF-A0A3N2HVE7-F1
#
_entry.id   AF-A0A3N2HVE7-F1
#
_cell.length_a   1.000
_cell.length_b   1.000
_cell.length_c   1.000
_cell.angle_alpha   90.00
_cell.angle_beta   90.00
_cell.angle_gamma   90.00
#
_symmetry.space_group_name_H-M   'P 1'
#
loop_
_entity.id
_entity.type
_entity.pdbx_description
1 polymer ?
#
loop_
_entity_poly.entity_id
_entity_poly.type
_entity_poly.pdbx_seq_one_letter_code
_entity_poly.pdbx_strand_id
1 'polypeptide(L)' 'MKPLDRAALVAWLRTRSNHRTPLVASIYDGLAARLERGDFDTTEEDR' A
#
# COMPACT_ATOMS: atom_id res chain seq x y z
N MET A 1 17.37 -3.33 -10.71
CA MET A 1 16.04 -2.91 -10.21
C MET A 1 16.26 -1.82 -9.18
N LYS A 2 15.62 -0.65 -9.30
CA LYS A 2 15.66 0.35 -8.22
C LYS A 2 14.83 -0.20 -7.05
N PRO A 3 15.29 -0.06 -5.79
CA PRO A 3 14.46 -0.40 -4.63
C PRO A 3 13.19 0.46 -4.67
N LEU A 4 12.06 -0.17 -4.39
CA LEU A 4 10.77 0.50 -4.38
C LEU A 4 10.71 1.41 -3.13
N ASP A 5 10.43 2.70 -3.33
CA ASP A 5 10.22 3.62 -2.22
C ASP A 5 8.82 3.41 -1.63
N ARG A 6 8.78 2.82 -0.43
CA ARG A 6 7.56 2.53 0.32
C ARG A 6 6.76 3.79 0.63
N ALA A 7 7.42 4.89 1.00
CA ALA A 7 6.76 6.14 1.33
C ALA A 7 6.11 6.75 0.09
N ALA A 8 6.81 6.74 -1.04
CA ALA A 8 6.27 7.20 -2.31
C ALA A 8 5.08 6.34 -2.78
N LEU A 9 5.14 5.02 -2.59
CA LEU A 9 4.03 4.12 -2.92
C LEU A 9 2.80 4.39 -2.05
N VAL A 10 2.97 4.48 -0.72
CA VAL A 10 1.85 4.76 0.20
C VAL A 10 1.22 6.11 -0.12
N ALA A 11 2.01 7.16 -0.35
CA ALA A 11 1.51 8.47 -0.74
C ALA A 11 0.67 8.39 -2.02
N TRP A 12 1.16 7.68 -3.05
CA TRP A 12 0.42 7.47 -4.28
C TRP A 12 -0.91 6.73 -4.05
N LEU A 13 -0.93 5.66 -3.25
CA LEU A 13 -2.16 4.92 -2.94
C LEU A 13 -3.18 5.80 -2.23
N ARG A 14 -2.76 6.65 -1.30
CA ARG A 14 -3.63 7.60 -0.59
C ARG A 14 -4.22 8.66 -1.51
N THR A 15 -3.57 9.04 -2.60
CA THR A 15 -4.22 9.92 -3.61
C THR A 15 -5.35 9.25 -4.38
N ARG A 16 -5.41 7.91 -4.37
CA ARG A 16 -6.41 7.11 -5.12
C ARG A 16 -7.61 6.69 -4.27
N SER A 17 -7.60 6.94 -2.96
CA SER A 17 -8.73 6.64 -2.08
C SER A 17 -9.97 7.48 -2.38
N ASN A 18 -9.85 8.58 -3.11
CA ASN A 18 -11.00 9.35 -3.60
C ASN A 18 -11.54 8.87 -4.97
N HIS A 19 -11.40 7.57 -5.27
CA HIS A 19 -11.90 7.02 -6.52
C HIS A 19 -13.43 7.09 -6.59
N ARG A 20 -13.99 7.41 -7.76
CA ARG A 20 -15.45 7.54 -7.96
C ARG A 20 -16.24 6.28 -7.58
N THR A 21 -15.62 5.12 -7.75
CA THR A 21 -16.19 3.83 -7.37
C THR A 21 -15.77 3.46 -5.94
N PRO A 22 -16.71 3.35 -4.97
CA PRO A 22 -16.38 3.09 -3.57
C PRO A 22 -15.58 1.79 -3.34
N LEU A 23 -15.89 0.74 -4.09
CA LEU A 23 -15.14 -0.52 -4.01
C LEU A 23 -13.66 -0.32 -4.38
N VAL A 24 -13.39 0.42 -5.45
CA VAL A 24 -12.02 0.69 -5.90
C VAL A 24 -11.28 1.57 -4.91
N ALA A 25 -11.93 2.59 -4.36
CA ALA A 25 -11.40 3.41 -3.28
C ALA A 25 -10.98 2.56 -2.06
N SER A 26 -11.86 1.64 -1.64
CA SER A 26 -11.60 0.75 -0.50
C SER A 26 -10.40 -0.18 -0.70
N ILE A 27 -10.12 -0.58 -1.95
CA ILE A 27 -8.94 -1.40 -2.29
C ILE A 27 -7.67 -0.59 -2.07
N TYR A 28 -7.61 0.65 -2.58
CA TYR A 28 -6.45 1.52 -2.41
C TYR A 28 -6.19 1.85 -0.93
N ASP A 29 -7.24 2.18 -0.18
CA ASP A 29 -7.12 2.44 1.25
C ASP A 29 -6.68 1.20 2.04
N GLY A 30 -7.27 0.05 1.73
CA GLY A 30 -6.90 -1.21 2.36
C GLY A 30 -5.45 -1.59 2.08
N LEU A 31 -4.95 -1.34 0.87
CA LEU A 31 -3.56 -1.62 0.53
C LEU A 31 -2.59 -0.65 1.21
N ALA A 32 -2.91 0.65 1.22
CA ALA A 32 -2.11 1.67 1.90
C ALA A 32 -2.00 1.35 3.40
N ALA A 33 -3.12 0.99 4.04
CA ALA A 33 -3.13 0.64 5.46
C ALA A 33 -2.28 -0.60 5.78
N ARG A 34 -2.38 -1.67 4.98
CA ARG A 34 -1.55 -2.87 5.17
C ARG A 34 -0.06 -2.60 4.98
N LEU A 35 0.27 -1.80 3.97
CA LEU A 35 1.65 -1.34 3.77
C LEU A 35 2.11 -0.51 4.96
N GLU A 36 1.35 0.48 5.43
CA GLU A 36 1.72 1.30 6.60
C GLU A 36 1.98 0.43 7.85
N ARG A 37 1.16 -0.59 8.09
CA ARG A 37 1.33 -1.56 9.19
C ARG A 37 2.56 -2.47 9.05
N GLY A 38 3.13 -2.58 7.85
CA GLY A 38 4.25 -3.48 7.58
C GLY A 38 3.86 -4.94 7.39
N ASP A 39 2.61 -5.22 7.00
CA ASP A 39 2.13 -6.59 6.75
C ASP A 39 2.96 -7.35 5.69
N PHE A 40 3.68 -6.63 4.84
CA PHE A 40 4.51 -7.18 3.76
C PHE A 40 6.02 -7.09 4.04
N ASP A 41 6.39 -6.54 5.19
CA ASP A 41 7.77 -6.45 5.65
C ASP A 41 8.18 -7.85 6.15
N THR A 42 8.21 -8.82 5.24
CA THR A 42 8.66 -10.19 5.52
C THR A 42 10.18 -10.22 5.49
N THR A 43 10.79 -10.61 6.60
CA THR A 43 12.19 -11.04 6.62
C THR A 43 12.25 -12.50 6.16
N GLU A 44 13.35 -12.91 5.53
CA GLU A 44 13.55 -14.30 5.07
C GLU A 44 13.48 -15.35 6.20
N GLU A 45 13.40 -14.94 7.46
CA GLU A 45 13.30 -15.80 8.63
C GLU A 45 11.91 -16.44 8.83
N ASP A 46 10.86 -15.95 8.17
CA ASP A 46 9.48 -16.45 8.32
C ASP A 46 9.12 -17.60 7.34
N ARG A 47 10.10 -18.25 6.71
CA ARG A 47 9.89 -19.28 5.66
C ARG A 47 10.17 -20.72 6.09
#